data_AF-A0AB38FK58-F1
#
_entry.id   AF-A0AB38FK58-F1
#
_cell.length_a   1.000
_cell.length_b   1.000
_cell.length_c   1.000
_cell.angle_alpha   90.00
_cell.angle_beta   90.00
_cell.angle_gamma   90.00
#
_symmetry.space_group_name_H-M   'P 1'
#
loop_
_entity.id
_entity.type
_entity.pdbx_description
1 polymer ?
#
loop_
_entity_poly.entity_id
_entity_poly.type
_entity_poly.pdbx_seq_one_letter_code
_entity_poly.pdbx_strand_id
1 'polypeptide(L)'
;MFVFDEGGNVLGRLEDEPIYANPVLASKQSLVTASGRAVTTLTSTSRIDVPVDEGIVEAAANNPETGSATVWFNSGRTSNFVSVDADGQTRTGSVQGMVRTATYCGDRQFAVVRDIIPTGEMTKHRLYELPPGGGLVVRGEWDLPVGVGPASRNPACAADGQSILALWRMPDLALVRIDVSDGSQSETVLDMPGFAQNAWGTTAVVGDRLYWLNQDGQVLSVSTTGPSAVALEWAIPDPDKTTTTVSGTTVTVVNYRGRPVFSQHDLITGNQTRDPIELPWLESIVGSPAGNTLYSIADVTTLEEQPQ
;
A
#
# COMPACT_ATOMS: atom_id res chain seq x y z
N MET A 1 -11.50 2.21 -12.56
CA MET A 1 -10.47 3.26 -12.42
C MET A 1 -10.86 4.46 -13.28
N PHE A 2 -10.66 5.69 -12.79
CA PHE A 2 -10.85 6.92 -13.56
C PHE A 2 -9.53 7.67 -13.62
N VAL A 3 -9.26 8.31 -14.76
CA VAL A 3 -8.13 9.24 -14.95
C VAL A 3 -8.73 10.61 -15.26
N PHE A 4 -8.24 11.65 -14.61
CA PHE A 4 -8.74 13.02 -14.75
C PHE A 4 -7.61 14.02 -14.89
N ASP A 5 -7.90 15.17 -15.53
CA ASP A 5 -6.94 16.25 -15.74
C ASP A 5 -6.89 17.25 -14.57
N GLU A 6 -6.04 18.28 -14.69
CA GLU A 6 -5.92 19.36 -13.70
C GLU A 6 -7.21 20.20 -13.52
N GLY A 7 -8.16 20.11 -14.46
CA GLY A 7 -9.48 20.71 -14.35
C GLY A 7 -10.52 19.80 -13.70
N GLY A 8 -10.15 18.57 -13.34
CA GLY A 8 -11.05 17.55 -12.79
C GLY A 8 -11.90 16.85 -13.85
N ASN A 9 -11.64 17.08 -15.15
CA ASN A 9 -12.36 16.43 -16.23
C ASN A 9 -11.86 14.99 -16.40
N VAL A 10 -12.79 14.05 -16.57
CA VAL A 10 -12.43 12.65 -16.85
C VAL A 10 -11.81 12.56 -18.24
N LEU A 11 -10.55 12.16 -18.30
CA LEU A 11 -9.83 11.85 -19.55
C LEU A 11 -10.08 10.41 -20.00
N GLY A 12 -10.30 9.50 -19.05
CA GLY A 12 -10.52 8.09 -19.35
C GLY A 12 -11.05 7.30 -18.17
N ARG A 13 -11.60 6.13 -18.45
CA ARG A 13 -12.06 5.17 -17.45
C ARG A 13 -11.72 3.74 -17.88
N LEU A 14 -11.38 2.92 -16.90
CA LEU A 14 -11.27 1.47 -17.03
C LEU A 14 -12.37 0.85 -16.17
N GLU A 15 -13.26 0.10 -16.81
CA GLU A 15 -14.38 -0.61 -16.19
C GLU A 15 -14.23 -2.10 -16.42
N ASP A 16 -14.36 -2.87 -15.35
CA ASP A 16 -14.29 -4.33 -15.39
C ASP A 16 -14.97 -4.90 -14.12
N GLU A 17 -14.92 -6.21 -13.91
CA GLU A 17 -15.54 -6.86 -12.76
C GLU A 17 -15.05 -6.26 -11.43
N PRO A 18 -15.98 -6.13 -10.46
CA PRO A 18 -15.66 -5.55 -9.17
C PRO A 18 -14.64 -6.41 -8.43
N ILE A 19 -13.67 -5.74 -7.82
CA ILE A 19 -12.71 -6.36 -6.89
C ILE A 19 -12.63 -5.51 -5.63
N TYR A 20 -12.59 -6.18 -4.47
CA TYR A 20 -12.47 -5.49 -3.20
C TYR A 20 -11.02 -5.04 -2.96
N ALA A 21 -10.87 -3.85 -2.34
CA ALA A 21 -9.58 -3.26 -1.97
C ALA A 21 -8.62 -2.98 -3.13
N ASN A 22 -9.16 -2.58 -4.29
CA ASN A 22 -8.36 -2.34 -5.50
C ASN A 22 -7.32 -1.21 -5.33
N PRO A 23 -6.01 -1.48 -5.56
CA PRO A 23 -4.99 -0.46 -5.59
C PRO A 23 -4.86 0.19 -6.98
N VAL A 24 -4.35 1.42 -7.00
CA VAL A 24 -3.75 2.04 -8.19
C VAL A 24 -2.30 2.31 -7.84
N LEU A 25 -1.40 1.51 -8.40
CA LEU A 25 0.03 1.57 -8.18
C LEU A 25 0.67 2.36 -9.32
N ALA A 26 0.98 3.64 -9.07
CA ALA A 26 1.64 4.48 -10.06
C ALA A 26 3.15 4.56 -9.84
N SER A 27 3.85 4.61 -10.95
CA SER A 27 5.28 4.84 -11.04
C SER A 27 5.57 5.87 -12.12
N LYS A 28 6.86 6.13 -12.36
CA LYS A 28 7.27 6.96 -13.48
C LYS A 28 7.02 6.35 -14.87
N GLN A 29 6.77 5.04 -14.96
CA GLN A 29 6.76 4.35 -16.24
C GLN A 29 5.44 3.64 -16.53
N SER A 30 4.69 3.32 -15.47
CA SER A 30 3.48 2.52 -15.58
C SER A 30 2.48 2.79 -14.46
N LEU A 31 1.23 2.44 -14.74
CA LEU A 31 0.14 2.30 -13.78
C LEU A 31 -0.26 0.83 -13.71
N VAL A 32 -0.33 0.27 -12.51
CA VAL A 32 -0.82 -1.09 -12.29
C VAL A 32 -2.07 -1.05 -11.42
N THR A 33 -3.13 -1.71 -11.87
CA THR A 33 -4.40 -1.84 -11.14
C THR A 33 -5.00 -3.21 -11.35
N ALA A 34 -5.96 -3.61 -10.51
CA ALA A 34 -6.61 -4.91 -10.60
C ALA A 34 -8.12 -4.79 -10.85
N SER A 35 -8.70 -5.83 -11.42
CA SER A 35 -10.14 -6.11 -11.49
C SER A 35 -10.38 -7.55 -11.11
N GLY A 36 -11.65 -7.97 -11.04
CA GLY A 36 -11.99 -9.39 -10.82
C GLY A 36 -11.43 -10.34 -11.88
N ARG A 37 -11.06 -9.80 -13.06
CA ARG A 37 -10.63 -10.58 -14.24
C ARG A 37 -9.17 -10.42 -14.62
N ALA A 38 -8.54 -9.31 -14.27
CA ALA A 38 -7.19 -9.04 -14.71
C ALA A 38 -6.43 -8.09 -13.79
N VAL A 39 -5.11 -8.24 -13.79
CA VAL A 39 -4.19 -7.16 -13.44
C VAL A 39 -3.82 -6.42 -14.72
N THR A 40 -4.18 -5.15 -14.78
CA THR A 40 -3.92 -4.26 -15.91
C THR A 40 -2.67 -3.44 -15.61
N THR A 41 -1.70 -3.49 -16.52
CA THR A 41 -0.58 -2.57 -16.58
C THR A 41 -0.78 -1.61 -17.76
N LEU A 42 -0.73 -0.32 -17.49
CA LEU A 42 -0.82 0.74 -18.49
C LEU A 42 0.50 1.50 -18.52
N THR A 43 1.03 1.74 -19.71
CA THR A 43 2.12 2.69 -19.97
C THR A 43 1.57 3.83 -20.83
N SER A 44 2.42 4.79 -21.23
CA SER A 44 2.02 5.84 -22.16
C SER A 44 1.61 5.31 -23.55
N THR A 45 2.09 4.13 -23.95
CA THR A 45 1.90 3.59 -25.30
C THR A 45 1.27 2.20 -25.36
N SER A 46 1.20 1.49 -24.24
CA SER A 46 0.78 0.09 -24.20
C SER A 46 -0.14 -0.22 -23.04
N ARG A 47 -0.93 -1.29 -23.22
CA ARG A 47 -1.75 -1.92 -22.19
C ARG A 47 -1.48 -3.40 -22.20
N ILE A 48 -1.24 -3.97 -21.02
CA ILE A 48 -1.02 -5.40 -20.81
C ILE A 48 -2.00 -5.86 -19.73
N ASP A 49 -2.82 -6.85 -20.07
CA ASP A 49 -3.77 -7.45 -19.14
C ASP A 49 -3.32 -8.88 -18.81
N VAL A 50 -3.07 -9.16 -17.53
CA VAL A 50 -2.76 -10.50 -17.02
C VAL A 50 -4.03 -11.08 -16.39
N PRO A 51 -4.62 -12.15 -16.95
CA PRO A 51 -5.86 -12.71 -16.42
C PRO A 51 -5.71 -13.21 -14.98
N VAL A 52 -6.74 -12.96 -14.17
CA VAL A 52 -6.94 -13.48 -12.81
C VAL A 52 -8.41 -13.90 -12.64
N ASP A 53 -8.69 -14.65 -11.59
CA ASP A 53 -10.05 -14.98 -11.14
C ASP A 53 -10.08 -14.78 -9.62
N GLU A 54 -10.18 -13.51 -9.20
CA GLU A 54 -9.93 -13.10 -7.81
C GLU A 54 -10.92 -12.02 -7.36
N GLY A 55 -11.49 -12.18 -6.17
CA GLY A 55 -12.48 -11.23 -5.64
C GLY A 55 -11.91 -10.15 -4.71
N ILE A 56 -10.70 -10.34 -4.19
CA ILE A 56 -10.15 -9.53 -3.10
C ILE A 56 -8.64 -9.34 -3.27
N VAL A 57 -8.19 -8.08 -3.28
CA VAL A 57 -6.78 -7.74 -3.10
C VAL A 57 -6.46 -7.69 -1.60
N GLU A 58 -5.48 -8.49 -1.18
CA GLU A 58 -5.06 -8.58 0.21
C GLU A 58 -3.93 -7.58 0.51
N ALA A 59 -2.93 -7.51 -0.38
CA ALA A 59 -1.84 -6.53 -0.30
C ALA A 59 -1.35 -6.18 -1.70
N ALA A 60 -0.72 -5.02 -1.84
CA ALA A 60 -0.12 -4.62 -3.10
C ALA A 60 1.04 -3.69 -2.82
N ALA A 61 2.12 -3.76 -3.58
CA ALA A 61 3.29 -2.91 -3.40
C ALA A 61 3.86 -2.53 -4.76
N ASN A 62 4.52 -1.39 -4.84
CA ASN A 62 5.30 -1.01 -6.01
C ASN A 62 6.60 -0.34 -5.61
N ASN A 63 7.56 -0.39 -6.53
CA ASN A 63 8.72 0.50 -6.54
C ASN A 63 8.42 1.65 -7.52
N PRO A 64 8.17 2.88 -7.03
CA PRO A 64 7.84 4.02 -7.88
C PRO A 64 8.96 4.44 -8.84
N GLU A 65 10.22 4.13 -8.51
CA GLU A 65 11.39 4.50 -9.31
C GLU A 65 11.55 3.60 -10.53
N THR A 66 11.32 2.30 -10.36
CA THR A 66 11.51 1.30 -11.42
C THR A 66 10.22 0.90 -12.14
N GLY A 67 9.06 1.21 -11.58
CA GLY A 67 7.76 0.76 -12.10
C GLY A 67 7.42 -0.70 -11.83
N SER A 68 8.25 -1.40 -11.05
CA SER A 68 7.92 -2.75 -10.60
C SER A 68 6.73 -2.70 -9.64
N ALA A 69 5.80 -3.64 -9.78
CA ALA A 69 4.60 -3.71 -8.96
C ALA A 69 4.18 -5.15 -8.73
N THR A 70 3.66 -5.44 -7.53
CA THR A 70 3.07 -6.75 -7.22
C THR A 70 1.73 -6.57 -6.54
N VAL A 71 0.73 -7.29 -7.03
CA VAL A 71 -0.61 -7.37 -6.44
C VAL A 71 -0.80 -8.79 -5.89
N TRP A 72 -1.15 -8.89 -4.61
CA TRP A 72 -1.42 -10.13 -3.91
C TRP A 72 -2.92 -10.27 -3.63
N PHE A 73 -3.47 -11.41 -4.01
CA PHE A 73 -4.87 -11.74 -3.88
C PHE A 73 -5.13 -12.70 -2.74
N ASN A 74 -6.37 -12.70 -2.25
CA ASN A 74 -6.84 -13.67 -1.28
C ASN A 74 -7.61 -14.78 -1.99
N SER A 75 -6.99 -15.96 -2.10
CA SER A 75 -7.52 -17.10 -2.83
C SER A 75 -7.91 -18.24 -1.86
N GLY A 76 -8.41 -17.87 -0.68
CA GLY A 76 -8.85 -18.82 0.34
C GLY A 76 -7.69 -19.36 1.16
N ARG A 77 -7.04 -20.45 0.72
CA ARG A 77 -5.92 -21.11 1.43
C ARG A 77 -4.53 -20.61 1.03
N THR A 78 -4.47 -19.90 -0.09
CA THR A 78 -3.25 -19.36 -0.67
C THR A 78 -3.45 -17.88 -0.95
N SER A 79 -2.34 -17.18 -1.13
CA SER A 79 -2.34 -15.88 -1.77
C SER A 79 -1.70 -16.01 -3.14
N ASN A 80 -2.50 -15.80 -4.18
CA ASN A 80 -1.99 -15.69 -5.54
C ASN A 80 -1.39 -14.30 -5.75
N PHE A 81 -0.48 -14.15 -6.70
CA PHE A 81 0.05 -12.85 -7.06
C PHE A 81 0.22 -12.68 -8.56
N VAL A 82 0.17 -11.42 -8.98
CA VAL A 82 0.71 -10.95 -10.25
C VAL A 82 1.79 -9.94 -9.92
N SER A 83 3.00 -10.14 -10.45
CA SER A 83 4.11 -9.20 -10.41
C SER A 83 4.41 -8.69 -11.80
N VAL A 84 4.73 -7.42 -11.89
CA VAL A 84 5.20 -6.71 -13.08
C VAL A 84 6.60 -6.22 -12.75
N ASP A 85 7.59 -6.68 -13.50
CA ASP A 85 8.98 -6.29 -13.32
C ASP A 85 9.24 -4.95 -14.03
N ALA A 86 10.40 -4.33 -13.77
CA ALA A 86 10.75 -3.02 -14.33
C ALA A 86 10.83 -3.03 -15.87
N ASP A 87 11.11 -4.18 -16.48
CA ASP A 87 11.14 -4.38 -17.93
C ASP A 87 9.74 -4.70 -18.52
N GLY A 88 8.69 -4.65 -17.69
CA GLY A 88 7.31 -4.95 -18.08
C GLY A 88 7.00 -6.44 -18.17
N GLN A 89 7.96 -7.33 -17.86
CA GLN A 89 7.66 -8.77 -17.80
C GLN A 89 6.71 -9.05 -16.65
N THR A 90 5.72 -9.90 -16.92
CA THR A 90 4.71 -10.27 -15.94
C THR A 90 4.94 -11.69 -15.43
N ARG A 91 4.75 -11.88 -14.13
CA ARG A 91 4.92 -13.16 -13.45
C ARG A 91 3.71 -13.42 -12.56
N THR A 92 3.29 -14.67 -12.51
CA THR A 92 2.23 -15.11 -11.60
C THR A 92 2.73 -16.25 -10.74
N GLY A 93 2.11 -16.42 -9.58
CA GLY A 93 2.42 -17.51 -8.68
C GLY A 93 1.55 -17.47 -7.44
N SER A 94 1.91 -18.27 -6.45
CA SER A 94 1.17 -18.32 -5.19
C SER A 94 2.06 -18.70 -4.01
N VAL A 95 1.60 -18.32 -2.82
CA VAL A 95 2.18 -18.71 -1.53
C VAL A 95 1.11 -19.37 -0.67
N GLN A 96 1.53 -20.31 0.19
CA GLN A 96 0.63 -20.91 1.18
C GLN A 96 0.38 -19.93 2.33
N GLY A 97 -0.88 -19.78 2.72
CA GLY A 97 -1.29 -18.80 3.73
C GLY A 97 -1.81 -17.50 3.11
N MET A 98 -1.92 -16.47 3.95
CA MET A 98 -2.48 -15.17 3.62
C MET A 98 -1.40 -14.09 3.74
N VAL A 99 -1.11 -13.39 2.65
CA VAL A 99 -0.22 -12.21 2.68
C VAL A 99 -0.87 -11.13 3.51
N ARG A 100 -0.17 -10.61 4.51
CA ARG A 100 -0.71 -9.58 5.40
C ARG A 100 -0.20 -8.19 5.09
N THR A 101 0.99 -8.10 4.54
CA THR A 101 1.67 -6.86 4.22
C THR A 101 2.77 -7.10 3.21
N ALA A 102 3.05 -6.14 2.33
CA ALA A 102 4.03 -6.27 1.25
C ALA A 102 4.72 -4.94 0.95
N THR A 103 6.01 -4.99 0.61
CA THR A 103 6.81 -3.83 0.23
C THR A 103 7.90 -4.16 -0.77
N TYR A 104 8.57 -3.15 -1.28
CA TYR A 104 9.81 -3.27 -2.06
C TYR A 104 10.99 -2.71 -1.25
N CYS A 105 12.11 -3.44 -1.26
CA CYS A 105 13.40 -2.97 -0.77
C CYS A 105 14.43 -3.02 -1.90
N GLY A 106 14.61 -1.87 -2.56
CA GLY A 106 15.26 -1.81 -3.88
C GLY A 106 14.35 -2.43 -4.94
N ASP A 107 14.92 -3.30 -5.78
CA ASP A 107 14.21 -4.04 -6.83
C ASP A 107 13.56 -5.35 -6.33
N ARG A 108 13.82 -5.74 -5.07
CA ARG A 108 13.30 -6.97 -4.46
C ARG A 108 11.98 -6.72 -3.77
N GLN A 109 10.99 -7.56 -4.07
CA GLN A 109 9.70 -7.52 -3.41
C GLN A 109 9.71 -8.46 -2.20
N PHE A 110 9.11 -8.00 -1.10
CA PHE A 110 8.94 -8.78 0.11
C PHE A 110 7.49 -8.83 0.56
N ALA A 111 7.05 -9.99 1.06
CA ALA A 111 5.72 -10.19 1.59
C ALA A 111 5.78 -10.96 2.92
N VAL A 112 5.07 -10.48 3.93
CA VAL A 112 4.85 -11.25 5.17
C VAL A 112 3.57 -12.04 5.03
N VAL A 113 3.69 -13.36 5.11
CA VAL A 113 2.58 -14.31 4.95
C VAL A 113 2.30 -14.97 6.28
N ARG A 114 1.03 -15.14 6.61
CA ARG A 114 0.57 -15.81 7.82
C ARG A 114 -0.19 -17.09 7.45
N ASP A 115 0.06 -18.18 8.17
CA ASP A 115 -0.75 -19.39 8.03
C ASP A 115 -2.20 -19.14 8.43
N ILE A 116 -3.12 -19.80 7.71
CA ILE A 116 -4.56 -19.60 7.91
C ILE A 116 -5.08 -20.45 9.07
N ILE A 117 -4.45 -21.60 9.30
CA ILE A 117 -4.80 -22.51 10.39
C ILE A 117 -3.73 -22.35 11.48
N PRO A 118 -4.06 -21.77 12.64
CA PRO A 118 -3.15 -21.68 13.77
C PRO A 118 -2.73 -23.06 14.29
N THR A 119 -1.55 -23.13 14.90
CA THR A 119 -1.07 -24.30 15.65
C THR A 119 -1.20 -24.00 17.14
N GLY A 120 -2.34 -24.37 17.73
CA GLY A 120 -2.66 -24.01 19.11
C GLY A 120 -2.91 -22.52 19.26
N GLU A 121 -2.22 -21.86 20.19
CA GLU A 121 -2.30 -20.41 20.43
C GLU A 121 -1.35 -19.59 19.56
N MET A 122 -0.55 -20.25 18.71
CA MET A 122 0.42 -19.62 17.82
C MET A 122 -0.02 -19.73 16.37
N THR A 123 0.36 -18.74 15.56
CA THR A 123 0.24 -18.76 14.12
C THR A 123 1.62 -18.57 13.50
N LYS A 124 1.95 -19.39 12.50
CA LYS A 124 3.21 -19.29 11.80
C LYS A 124 3.17 -18.14 10.78
N HIS A 125 4.26 -17.40 10.71
CA HIS A 125 4.51 -16.33 9.76
C HIS A 125 5.78 -16.62 8.97
N ARG A 126 5.83 -16.10 7.73
CA ARG A 126 6.97 -16.23 6.83
C ARG A 126 7.25 -14.90 6.14
N LEU A 127 8.52 -14.57 5.99
CA LEU A 127 8.98 -13.54 5.07
C LEU A 127 9.31 -14.20 3.74
N TYR A 128 8.56 -13.87 2.70
CA TYR A 128 8.88 -14.24 1.33
C TYR A 128 9.61 -13.10 0.63
N GLU A 129 10.61 -13.45 -0.17
CA GLU A 129 11.20 -12.59 -1.18
C GLU A 129 10.77 -13.09 -2.57
N LEU A 130 10.37 -12.14 -3.42
CA LEU A 130 10.29 -12.33 -4.86
C LEU A 130 11.41 -11.50 -5.51
N PRO A 131 12.56 -12.11 -5.86
CA PRO A 131 13.62 -11.42 -6.56
C PRO A 131 13.21 -11.06 -8.00
N PRO A 132 13.81 -10.02 -8.60
CA PRO A 132 13.62 -9.71 -10.02
C PRO A 132 13.95 -10.91 -10.90
N GLY A 133 13.05 -11.31 -11.80
CA GLY A 133 13.24 -12.44 -12.70
C GLY A 133 13.42 -13.84 -12.06
N GLY A 134 13.44 -13.96 -10.73
CA GLY A 134 13.66 -15.22 -10.00
C GLY A 134 12.39 -15.85 -9.44
N GLY A 135 12.55 -16.98 -8.74
CA GLY A 135 11.47 -17.67 -8.03
C GLY A 135 11.30 -17.18 -6.59
N LEU A 136 10.15 -17.48 -5.99
CA LEU A 136 9.88 -17.18 -4.58
C LEU A 136 10.88 -17.86 -3.63
N VAL A 137 11.37 -17.11 -2.64
CA VAL A 137 12.30 -17.58 -1.62
C VAL A 137 11.73 -17.28 -0.24
N VAL A 138 11.78 -18.24 0.69
CA VAL A 138 11.51 -17.99 2.11
C VAL A 138 12.79 -17.48 2.77
N ARG A 139 12.74 -16.27 3.33
CA ARG A 139 13.88 -15.63 4.00
C ARG A 139 13.90 -15.89 5.50
N GLY A 140 12.72 -15.90 6.11
CA GLY A 140 12.59 -16.17 7.55
C GLY A 140 11.22 -16.74 7.89
N GLU A 141 11.17 -17.44 9.01
CA GLU A 141 9.95 -18.00 9.58
C GLU A 141 9.95 -17.77 11.09
N TRP A 142 8.77 -17.48 11.64
CA TRP A 142 8.59 -17.26 13.07
C TRP A 142 7.14 -17.56 13.47
N ASP A 143 6.90 -17.74 14.76
CA ASP A 143 5.58 -17.98 15.32
C ASP A 143 5.16 -16.79 16.20
N LEU A 144 3.91 -16.35 16.07
CA LEU A 144 3.33 -15.29 16.89
C LEU A 144 2.03 -15.75 17.53
N PRO A 145 1.63 -15.19 18.69
CA PRO A 145 0.31 -15.43 19.25
C PRO A 145 -0.80 -15.08 18.26
N VAL A 146 -1.88 -15.85 18.27
CA VAL A 146 -3.07 -15.55 17.46
C VAL A 146 -3.54 -14.12 17.72
N GLY A 147 -3.75 -13.36 16.65
CA GLY A 147 -4.20 -11.96 16.71
C GLY A 147 -3.07 -10.93 16.63
N VAL A 148 -1.81 -11.35 16.80
CA VAL A 148 -0.63 -10.50 16.59
C VAL A 148 -0.26 -10.49 15.10
N GLY A 149 0.14 -9.33 14.57
CA GLY A 149 0.69 -9.23 13.22
C GLY A 149 0.59 -7.83 12.62
N PRO A 150 0.86 -7.69 11.30
CA PRO A 150 0.88 -6.39 10.64
C PRO A 150 -0.45 -5.63 10.80
N ALA A 151 -0.33 -4.37 11.22
CA ALA A 151 -1.41 -3.40 11.31
C ALA A 151 -1.60 -2.60 10.01
N SER A 152 -0.56 -2.51 9.18
CA SER A 152 -0.62 -1.87 7.85
C SER A 152 -0.42 -2.89 6.71
N ARG A 153 -1.02 -2.60 5.55
CA ARG A 153 -0.86 -3.42 4.33
C ARG A 153 0.43 -3.12 3.55
N ASN A 154 1.01 -1.94 3.79
CA ASN A 154 2.15 -1.40 3.08
C ASN A 154 3.19 -0.92 4.10
N PRO A 155 4.10 -1.79 4.53
CA PRO A 155 5.23 -1.41 5.35
C PRO A 155 6.25 -0.65 4.48
N ALA A 156 7.13 0.11 5.10
CA ALA A 156 8.15 0.85 4.39
C ALA A 156 9.47 0.08 4.39
N CYS A 157 10.29 0.26 3.37
CA CYS A 157 11.68 -0.15 3.44
C CYS A 157 12.52 0.93 4.14
N ALA A 158 13.46 0.52 4.98
CA ALA A 158 14.49 1.40 5.49
C ALA A 158 15.36 1.92 4.33
N ALA A 159 15.94 3.11 4.50
CA ALA A 159 16.74 3.77 3.46
C ALA A 159 17.98 2.96 3.01
N ASP A 160 18.49 2.06 3.86
CA ASP A 160 19.60 1.17 3.56
C ASP A 160 19.20 -0.07 2.72
N GLY A 161 17.90 -0.30 2.50
CA GLY A 161 17.37 -1.46 1.80
C GLY A 161 17.54 -2.78 2.54
N GLN A 162 18.00 -2.76 3.81
CA GLN A 162 18.32 -3.95 4.60
C GLN A 162 17.22 -4.34 5.58
N SER A 163 16.25 -3.45 5.82
CA SER A 163 15.16 -3.74 6.74
C SER A 163 13.81 -3.28 6.23
N ILE A 164 12.78 -4.05 6.54
CA ILE A 164 11.38 -3.65 6.42
C ILE A 164 10.95 -3.07 7.77
N LEU A 165 10.32 -1.90 7.73
CA LEU A 165 9.75 -1.21 8.88
C LEU A 165 8.22 -1.35 8.81
N ALA A 166 7.66 -2.13 9.72
CA ALA A 166 6.24 -2.45 9.76
C ALA A 166 5.64 -2.07 11.11
N LEU A 167 4.40 -1.58 11.10
CA LEU A 167 3.61 -1.40 12.32
C LEU A 167 2.85 -2.67 12.59
N TRP A 168 2.98 -3.24 13.80
CA TRP A 168 2.31 -4.46 14.20
C TRP A 168 1.32 -4.20 15.31
N ARG A 169 0.14 -4.80 15.17
CA ARG A 169 -0.84 -4.89 16.24
C ARG A 169 -0.39 -5.99 17.18
N MET A 170 0.03 -5.59 18.37
CA MET A 170 0.16 -6.46 19.55
C MET A 170 -0.87 -5.96 20.59
N PRO A 171 -0.77 -6.30 21.90
CA PRO A 171 -1.56 -5.59 22.91
C PRO A 171 -1.48 -4.08 22.74
N ASP A 172 -0.28 -3.57 22.46
CA ASP A 172 0.01 -2.20 22.02
C ASP A 172 0.53 -2.19 20.58
N LEU A 173 0.50 -1.03 19.91
CA LEU A 173 1.10 -0.88 18.59
C LEU A 173 2.65 -0.86 18.72
N ALA A 174 3.34 -1.61 17.87
CA ALA A 174 4.80 -1.68 17.88
C ALA A 174 5.37 -1.39 16.48
N LEU A 175 6.53 -0.72 16.45
CA LEU A 175 7.39 -0.69 15.28
C LEU A 175 8.23 -1.97 15.26
N VAL A 176 8.03 -2.78 14.23
CA VAL A 176 8.81 -4.00 13.99
C VAL A 176 9.74 -3.77 12.82
N ARG A 177 11.03 -3.97 13.08
CA ARG A 177 12.08 -3.99 12.05
C ARG A 177 12.35 -5.44 11.71
N ILE A 178 12.24 -5.79 10.44
CA ILE A 178 12.47 -7.14 9.91
C ILE A 178 13.68 -7.08 8.98
N ASP A 179 14.73 -7.85 9.26
CA ASP A 179 15.89 -7.97 8.40
C ASP A 179 15.50 -8.71 7.10
N VAL A 180 15.82 -8.14 5.95
CA VAL A 180 15.41 -8.70 4.65
C VAL A 180 16.17 -9.98 4.28
N SER A 181 17.33 -10.23 4.89
CA SER A 181 18.21 -11.34 4.55
C SER A 181 17.77 -12.66 5.19
N ASP A 182 17.29 -12.61 6.44
CA ASP A 182 16.95 -13.78 7.24
C ASP A 182 15.59 -13.69 7.96
N GLY A 183 14.88 -12.56 7.84
CA GLY A 183 13.59 -12.33 8.48
C GLY A 183 13.65 -12.17 10.00
N SER A 184 14.84 -12.01 10.60
CA SER A 184 15.01 -11.71 12.02
C SER A 184 14.36 -10.37 12.39
N GLN A 185 13.91 -10.26 13.65
CA GLN A 185 13.04 -9.16 14.06
C GLN A 185 13.53 -8.48 15.33
N SER A 186 13.32 -7.17 15.36
CA SER A 186 13.40 -6.37 16.57
C SER A 186 12.15 -5.49 16.69
N GLU A 187 11.65 -5.35 17.91
CA GLU A 187 10.39 -4.68 18.18
C GLU A 187 10.63 -3.47 19.10
N THR A 188 9.90 -2.39 18.84
CA THR A 188 9.85 -1.21 19.70
C THR A 188 8.39 -0.86 19.93
N VAL A 189 7.90 -1.11 21.15
CA VAL A 189 6.54 -0.74 21.55
C VAL A 189 6.41 0.78 21.54
N LEU A 190 5.37 1.28 20.89
CA LEU A 190 5.16 2.70 20.68
C LEU A 190 4.48 3.36 21.88
N ASP A 191 4.98 4.52 22.28
CA ASP A 191 4.34 5.36 23.30
C ASP A 191 3.38 6.34 22.61
N MET A 192 2.08 6.08 22.73
CA MET A 192 1.00 6.75 22.00
C MET A 192 -0.10 7.32 22.92
N PRO A 193 0.23 8.14 23.94
CA PRO A 193 -0.76 8.64 24.87
C PRO A 193 -1.70 9.62 24.14
N GLY A 194 -3.00 9.32 24.16
CA GLY A 194 -4.02 10.15 23.51
C GLY A 194 -4.19 9.94 22.02
N PHE A 195 -3.52 8.93 21.43
CA PHE A 195 -3.71 8.55 20.03
C PHE A 195 -4.36 7.17 19.91
N ALA A 196 -5.16 6.99 18.86
CA ALA A 196 -5.75 5.72 18.55
C ALA A 196 -4.64 4.70 18.17
N GLN A 197 -4.68 3.52 18.78
CA GLN A 197 -3.63 2.50 18.67
C GLN A 197 -3.62 1.77 17.32
N ASN A 198 -4.35 2.24 16.31
CA ASN A 198 -4.48 1.65 14.99
C ASN A 198 -3.63 2.38 13.96
N ALA A 199 -2.92 1.60 13.15
CA ALA A 199 -2.38 2.05 11.88
C ALA A 199 -3.37 1.64 10.78
N TRP A 200 -3.69 2.57 9.87
CA TRP A 200 -4.41 2.24 8.65
C TRP A 200 -3.61 2.75 7.46
N GLY A 201 -3.53 1.95 6.40
CA GLY A 201 -3.02 2.41 5.12
C GLY A 201 -1.51 2.34 4.99
N THR A 202 -0.96 3.24 4.19
CA THR A 202 0.44 3.21 3.75
C THR A 202 1.37 3.87 4.76
N THR A 203 2.49 3.20 5.04
CA THR A 203 3.58 3.79 5.80
C THR A 203 4.66 4.32 4.86
N ALA A 204 5.34 5.39 5.27
CA ALA A 204 6.41 6.01 4.50
C ALA A 204 7.59 6.37 5.41
N VAL A 205 8.81 6.21 4.90
CA VAL A 205 10.02 6.63 5.61
C VAL A 205 10.52 7.92 5.00
N VAL A 206 10.72 8.94 5.84
CA VAL A 206 11.34 10.20 5.43
C VAL A 206 12.40 10.57 6.46
N GLY A 207 13.64 10.65 6.01
CA GLY A 207 14.78 10.81 6.92
C GLY A 207 14.90 9.64 7.89
N ASP A 208 14.92 9.94 9.18
CA ASP A 208 15.05 8.96 10.27
C ASP A 208 13.70 8.55 10.88
N ARG A 209 12.57 8.94 10.27
CA ARG A 209 11.23 8.73 10.81
C ARG A 209 10.34 7.88 9.90
N LEU A 210 9.51 7.05 10.53
CA LEU A 210 8.39 6.36 9.90
C LEU A 210 7.13 7.18 10.13
N TYR A 211 6.37 7.42 9.06
CA TYR A 211 5.10 8.13 9.06
C TYR A 211 3.96 7.19 8.69
N TRP A 212 2.78 7.41 9.27
CA TRP A 212 1.56 6.71 8.91
C TRP A 212 0.32 7.54 9.19
N LEU A 213 -0.81 7.15 8.61
CA LEU A 213 -2.12 7.68 8.96
C LEU A 213 -2.85 6.73 9.90
N ASN A 214 -3.56 7.28 10.88
CA ASN A 214 -4.55 6.52 11.64
C ASN A 214 -5.98 6.74 11.09
N GLN A 215 -6.97 6.09 11.70
CA GLN A 215 -8.38 6.21 11.28
C GLN A 215 -8.96 7.60 11.50
N ASP A 216 -8.38 8.39 12.42
CA ASP A 216 -8.84 9.75 12.74
C ASP A 216 -8.28 10.80 11.76
N GLY A 217 -7.60 10.36 10.70
CA GLY A 217 -6.96 11.24 9.72
C GLY A 217 -5.73 11.96 10.27
N GLN A 218 -5.15 11.49 11.38
CA GLN A 218 -3.92 12.05 11.94
C GLN A 218 -2.71 11.46 11.22
N VAL A 219 -1.78 12.32 10.81
CA VAL A 219 -0.45 11.92 10.36
C VAL A 219 0.45 11.84 11.58
N LEU A 220 0.83 10.62 11.91
CA LEU A 220 1.65 10.28 13.05
C LEU A 220 3.04 9.87 12.58
N SER A 221 4.05 10.07 13.43
CA SER A 221 5.40 9.65 13.13
C SER A 221 6.16 9.14 14.35
N VAL A 222 7.15 8.30 14.11
CA VAL A 222 8.08 7.82 15.15
C VAL A 222 9.49 7.71 14.58
N SER A 223 10.50 7.88 15.44
CA SER A 223 11.89 7.61 15.05
C SER A 223 12.10 6.13 14.75
N THR A 224 12.85 5.83 13.69
CA THR A 224 13.14 4.46 13.25
C THR A 224 14.26 3.77 14.04
N THR A 225 15.02 4.55 14.80
CA THR A 225 16.18 4.07 15.62
C THR A 225 16.26 4.74 16.99
N GLY A 226 15.46 5.78 17.23
CA GLY A 226 15.48 6.60 18.44
C GLY A 226 14.30 6.29 19.38
N PRO A 227 13.81 7.31 20.11
CA PRO A 227 12.73 7.15 21.08
C PRO A 227 11.45 6.58 20.47
N SER A 228 10.71 5.81 21.26
CA SER A 228 9.42 5.21 20.88
C SER A 228 8.22 6.16 20.97
N ALA A 229 8.45 7.39 21.42
CA ALA A 229 7.41 8.41 21.54
C ALA A 229 6.89 8.82 20.17
N VAL A 230 5.58 8.64 19.98
CA VAL A 230 4.89 9.01 18.75
C VAL A 230 4.54 10.49 18.77
N ALA A 231 4.82 11.16 17.65
CA ALA A 231 4.47 12.56 17.43
C ALA A 231 3.25 12.65 16.51
N LEU A 232 2.36 13.60 16.82
CA LEU A 232 1.38 14.11 15.88
C LEU A 232 2.05 15.20 15.04
N GLU A 233 2.12 15.00 13.74
CA GLU A 233 2.70 15.98 12.81
C GLU A 233 1.63 16.98 12.40
N TRP A 234 0.49 16.48 11.91
CA TRP A 234 -0.68 17.26 11.53
C TRP A 234 -1.89 16.32 11.37
N ALA A 235 -3.06 16.90 11.11
CA ALA A 235 -4.28 16.13 10.88
C ALA A 235 -4.97 16.61 9.60
N ILE A 236 -5.54 15.66 8.85
CA ILE A 236 -6.33 15.92 7.66
C ILE A 236 -7.59 16.69 8.08
N PRO A 237 -7.88 17.84 7.44
CA PRO A 237 -9.12 18.57 7.68
C PRO A 237 -10.34 17.71 7.32
N ASP A 238 -11.34 17.67 8.21
CA ASP A 238 -12.60 16.94 8.03
C ASP A 238 -12.41 15.48 7.55
N PRO A 239 -11.77 14.62 8.36
CA PRO A 239 -11.41 13.25 7.95
C PRO A 239 -12.64 12.38 7.64
N ASP A 240 -13.82 12.76 8.15
CA ASP A 240 -15.10 12.10 7.88
C ASP A 240 -15.43 12.13 6.38
N LYS A 241 -15.55 10.95 5.78
CA LYS A 241 -15.76 10.76 4.33
C LYS A 241 -14.58 11.25 3.49
N THR A 242 -13.37 10.89 3.90
CA THR A 242 -12.19 11.05 3.06
C THR A 242 -11.60 9.70 2.65
N THR A 243 -11.00 9.65 1.47
CA THR A 243 -10.05 8.60 1.09
C THR A 243 -8.66 9.22 1.07
N THR A 244 -7.70 8.52 1.65
CA THR A 244 -6.33 9.00 1.78
C THR A 244 -5.35 7.97 1.24
N THR A 245 -4.30 8.45 0.59
CA THR A 245 -3.19 7.62 0.10
C THR A 245 -1.88 8.36 0.31
N VAL A 246 -0.83 7.62 0.64
CA VAL A 246 0.53 8.16 0.78
C VAL A 246 1.40 7.57 -0.32
N SER A 247 2.10 8.45 -1.02
CA SER A 247 3.13 8.07 -1.99
C SER A 247 4.33 8.99 -1.81
N GLY A 248 5.47 8.41 -1.42
CA GLY A 248 6.66 9.19 -1.04
C GLY A 248 6.35 10.20 0.06
N THR A 249 6.62 11.47 -0.21
CA THR A 249 6.36 12.60 0.70
C THR A 249 5.02 13.28 0.45
N THR A 250 4.14 12.69 -0.37
CA THR A 250 2.85 13.30 -0.73
C THR A 250 1.69 12.50 -0.13
N VAL A 251 0.81 13.21 0.57
CA VAL A 251 -0.50 12.69 1.01
C VAL A 251 -1.55 13.20 0.04
N THR A 252 -2.22 12.29 -0.65
CA THR A 252 -3.36 12.59 -1.49
C THR A 252 -4.64 12.35 -0.71
N VAL A 253 -5.54 13.33 -0.73
CA VAL A 253 -6.83 13.27 -0.04
C VAL A 253 -7.93 13.51 -1.07
N VAL A 254 -8.98 12.69 -1.02
CA VAL A 254 -10.26 13.02 -1.64
C VAL A 254 -11.31 13.14 -0.56
N ASN A 255 -11.88 14.33 -0.44
CA ASN A 255 -13.01 14.60 0.43
C ASN A 255 -14.30 14.45 -0.37
N TYR A 256 -15.25 13.65 0.12
CA TYR A 256 -16.54 13.41 -0.54
C TYR A 256 -17.69 14.25 0.04
N ARG A 257 -17.43 15.12 1.01
CA ARG A 257 -18.45 15.89 1.71
C ARG A 257 -18.88 17.10 0.88
N GLY A 258 -20.17 17.13 0.54
CA GLY A 258 -20.70 18.19 -0.32
C GLY A 258 -20.19 17.98 -1.73
N ARG A 259 -19.26 18.84 -2.18
CA ARG A 259 -18.63 18.76 -3.49
C ARG A 259 -17.33 17.97 -3.39
N PRO A 260 -17.15 16.86 -4.12
CA PRO A 260 -15.93 16.08 -4.02
C PRO A 260 -14.72 16.88 -4.49
N VAL A 261 -13.66 16.84 -3.69
CA VAL A 261 -12.42 17.60 -3.94
C VAL A 261 -11.24 16.69 -3.73
N PHE A 262 -10.31 16.72 -4.68
CA PHE A 262 -8.97 16.18 -4.58
C PHE A 262 -8.01 17.26 -4.07
N SER A 263 -7.15 16.91 -3.11
CA SER A 263 -6.05 17.76 -2.66
C SER A 263 -4.78 16.95 -2.43
N GLN A 264 -3.63 17.63 -2.46
CA GLN A 264 -2.34 17.06 -2.11
C GLN A 264 -1.69 17.89 -1.03
N HIS A 265 -1.06 17.19 -0.09
CA HIS A 265 -0.39 17.75 1.07
C HIS A 265 1.00 17.15 1.20
N ASP A 266 1.95 17.95 1.65
CA ASP A 266 3.26 17.46 2.06
C ASP A 266 3.12 16.62 3.34
N LEU A 267 3.69 15.42 3.32
CA LEU A 267 3.55 14.43 4.40
C LEU A 267 4.09 14.94 5.74
N ILE A 268 5.17 15.73 5.72
CA ILE A 268 5.81 16.21 6.94
C ILE A 268 5.03 17.40 7.51
N THR A 269 4.73 18.39 6.68
CA THR A 269 4.23 19.69 7.13
C THR A 269 2.71 19.83 7.07
N GLY A 270 2.03 18.98 6.31
CA GLY A 270 0.59 19.09 6.02
C GLY A 270 0.24 20.24 5.08
N ASN A 271 1.24 21.02 4.64
CA ASN A 271 1.04 22.13 3.73
C ASN A 271 0.50 21.60 2.40
N GLN A 272 -0.52 22.27 1.90
CA GLN A 272 -1.07 21.99 0.60
C GLN A 272 -0.01 22.27 -0.48
N THR A 273 0.27 21.29 -1.34
CA THR A 273 1.33 21.39 -2.36
C THR A 273 0.81 21.87 -3.71
N ARG A 274 -0.52 21.85 -3.91
CA ARG A 274 -1.18 22.41 -5.09
C ARG A 274 -2.62 22.78 -4.81
N ASP A 275 -3.21 23.60 -5.67
CA ASP A 275 -4.63 23.98 -5.56
C ASP A 275 -5.56 22.74 -5.61
N PRO A 276 -6.67 22.75 -4.85
CA PRO A 276 -7.60 21.63 -4.85
C PRO A 276 -8.30 21.51 -6.22
N ILE A 277 -8.58 20.28 -6.64
CA ILE A 277 -9.32 19.99 -7.87
C ILE A 277 -10.70 19.46 -7.51
N GLU A 278 -11.73 20.10 -8.06
CA GLU A 278 -13.10 19.66 -7.89
C GLU A 278 -13.39 18.46 -8.82
N LEU A 279 -14.00 17.41 -8.28
CA LEU A 279 -14.31 16.17 -8.99
C LEU A 279 -15.84 15.97 -9.08
N PRO A 280 -16.57 16.77 -9.86
CA PRO A 280 -18.03 16.76 -9.86
C PRO A 280 -18.64 15.42 -10.30
N TRP A 281 -17.91 14.64 -11.10
CA TRP A 281 -18.35 13.31 -11.55
C TRP A 281 -18.36 12.28 -10.42
N LEU A 282 -17.60 12.48 -9.35
CA LEU A 282 -17.42 11.51 -8.27
C LEU A 282 -18.67 11.40 -7.36
N GLU A 283 -19.50 12.45 -7.28
CA GLU A 283 -20.77 12.44 -6.54
C GLU A 283 -21.67 11.29 -6.98
N SER A 284 -21.70 11.02 -8.29
CA SER A 284 -22.53 9.96 -8.88
C SER A 284 -22.07 8.54 -8.53
N ILE A 285 -20.82 8.37 -8.07
CA ILE A 285 -20.18 7.06 -7.86
C ILE A 285 -20.21 6.69 -6.37
N VAL A 286 -19.91 7.63 -5.48
CA VAL A 286 -19.74 7.42 -4.03
C VAL A 286 -21.07 7.05 -3.34
N GLY A 287 -22.22 7.42 -3.92
CA GLY A 287 -23.55 7.04 -3.45
C GLY A 287 -24.12 5.73 -4.02
N SER A 288 -23.36 5.01 -4.84
CA SER A 288 -23.82 3.77 -5.50
C SER A 288 -23.52 2.52 -4.66
N PRO A 289 -24.06 1.32 -4.99
CA PRO A 289 -23.68 0.05 -4.35
C PRO A 289 -22.16 -0.25 -4.37
N ALA A 290 -21.37 0.48 -5.16
CA ALA A 290 -19.91 0.49 -5.11
C ALA A 290 -19.31 1.26 -3.90
N GLY A 291 -20.15 1.82 -3.00
CA GLY A 291 -19.74 2.67 -1.87
C GLY A 291 -18.91 1.99 -0.77
N ASN A 292 -18.80 0.65 -0.79
CA ASN A 292 -17.90 -0.10 0.09
C ASN A 292 -16.51 -0.37 -0.53
N THR A 293 -16.22 0.23 -1.69
CA THR A 293 -14.92 0.07 -2.38
C THR A 293 -13.89 0.99 -1.72
N LEU A 294 -12.75 0.43 -1.29
CA LEU A 294 -11.58 1.25 -0.97
C LEU A 294 -11.02 1.79 -2.28
N TYR A 295 -10.99 3.11 -2.42
CA TYR A 295 -10.39 3.77 -3.57
C TYR A 295 -8.91 4.02 -3.28
N SER A 296 -8.08 3.85 -4.29
CA SER A 296 -6.69 4.34 -4.28
C SER A 296 -6.55 5.41 -5.33
N ILE A 297 -5.73 6.41 -5.03
CA ILE A 297 -5.48 7.54 -5.92
C ILE A 297 -3.98 7.66 -6.07
N ALA A 298 -3.57 7.89 -7.31
CA ALA A 298 -2.18 8.08 -7.64
C ALA A 298 -2.08 9.29 -8.57
N ASP A 299 -1.02 10.08 -8.37
CA ASP A 299 -0.63 11.08 -9.34
C ASP A 299 0.05 10.39 -10.52
N VAL A 300 -0.44 10.65 -11.73
CA VAL A 300 0.03 10.02 -12.97
C VAL A 300 0.85 10.98 -13.83
N THR A 301 1.03 12.22 -13.38
CA THR A 301 1.88 13.24 -14.05
C THR A 301 3.35 12.80 -14.13
N THR A 302 3.73 11.78 -13.37
CA THR A 302 5.07 11.20 -13.38
C THR A 302 5.30 10.22 -14.53
N LEU A 303 4.27 9.83 -15.31
CA LEU A 303 4.44 8.88 -16.41
C LEU A 303 5.27 9.49 -17.55
N GLU A 304 6.55 9.11 -17.61
CA GLU A 304 7.49 9.45 -18.67
C GLU A 304 7.35 8.47 -19.85
N GLU A 305 7.59 8.94 -21.07
CA GLU A 305 7.71 8.05 -22.24
C GLU A 305 8.95 7.15 -22.08
N GLN A 306 8.77 5.84 -22.25
CA GLN A 306 9.92 4.92 -22.26
C GLN A 306 10.85 5.25 -23.45
N PRO A 307 12.18 5.37 -23.23
CA PRO A 307 13.11 5.50 -24.35
C PRO A 307 13.03 4.25 -25.23
N GLN A 308 12.87 4.46 -26.54
CA GLN A 308 12.79 3.41 -27.57
C GLN A 308 14.09 2.62 -27.73
#